data_AF-A0A7W1GFY2-F1
#
_entry.id   AF-A0A7W1GFY2-F1
#
_cell.length_a   1.000
_cell.length_b   1.000
_cell.length_c   1.000
_cell.angle_alpha   90.00
_cell.angle_beta   90.00
_cell.angle_gamma   90.00
#
_symmetry.space_group_name_H-M   'P 1'
#
loop_
_entity.id
_entity.type
_entity.pdbx_description
1 polymer ?
#
loop_
_entity_poly.entity_id
_entity_poly.type
_entity_poly.pdbx_seq_one_letter_code
_entity_poly.pdbx_strand_id
1 'polypeptide(L)'
;MKRMTNIFLSGLMPLSIKNMRKFLWLVCGFILFSSVNSVGAQEDKEEVERVNTHVVFVDTLVKDQRTGVSVTDLTQDNFEVFDNGKRREISYFSKEGDGRRRALALFIMLAPLDDGARKNFQRPEVVISLASALQKLPPQDEVGLMVLGRAGDAKILTELTRDRAKVVTALTNLQKFSERKMSESINAPKVLQDTALSTASQRPNSQVTVVMLTDSVFLMNHMQRDEVAANLLRANVTFNALITGTDFMFKLFTPILKPVENDLGVSWYDSPQYLAKQTGGDYARPRKKKEYGAALERLIGSLTVRYSIGFTLGEEEADDGQMHRLEVKVRARDSQGQERKVEVITRNGYYMPKK
;
A
#
# COMPACT_ATOMS: atom_id res chain seq x y z
N MET A 1 49.71 3.50 47.87
CA MET A 1 51.14 3.31 47.52
C MET A 1 51.48 4.28 46.38
N LYS A 2 52.66 4.92 46.32
CA LYS A 2 53.97 4.38 45.88
C LYS A 2 53.89 3.65 44.52
N ARG A 3 54.71 3.96 43.49
CA ARG A 3 55.60 5.12 43.27
C ARG A 3 56.18 5.08 41.83
N MET A 4 56.20 6.21 41.10
CA MET A 4 57.18 6.57 40.04
C MET A 4 57.34 5.56 38.85
N THR A 5 58.11 5.76 37.76
CA THR A 5 59.22 6.69 37.39
C THR A 5 59.22 6.73 35.83
N ASN A 6 59.11 7.88 35.13
CA ASN A 6 60.15 8.87 34.74
C ASN A 6 60.88 8.54 33.41
N ILE A 7 61.52 9.43 32.62
CA ILE A 7 61.53 10.90 32.26
C ILE A 7 62.10 10.91 30.79
N PHE A 8 61.86 11.87 29.88
CA PHE A 8 62.64 13.08 29.51
C PHE A 8 61.84 13.83 28.41
N LEU A 9 61.54 15.14 28.53
CA LEU A 9 62.42 16.34 28.33
C LEU A 9 62.99 16.41 26.90
N SER A 10 63.09 17.56 26.23
CA SER A 10 62.86 18.99 26.56
C SER A 10 62.74 19.80 25.23
N GLY A 11 62.33 21.07 25.13
CA GLY A 11 61.87 22.08 26.08
C GLY A 11 61.98 23.51 25.48
N LEU A 12 61.14 24.43 25.94
CA LEU A 12 61.26 25.91 25.89
C LEU A 12 61.77 26.63 24.59
N MET A 13 60.82 27.14 23.78
CA MET A 13 60.41 28.58 23.69
C MET A 13 61.46 29.72 23.86
N PRO A 14 61.22 30.94 23.32
CA PRO A 14 61.27 31.34 21.90
C PRO A 14 62.13 32.64 21.68
N LEU A 15 62.23 33.17 20.45
CA LEU A 15 62.31 34.64 20.23
C LEU A 15 61.95 35.05 18.78
N SER A 16 61.84 36.36 18.55
CA SER A 16 61.50 37.04 17.28
C SER A 16 62.63 37.99 16.84
N ILE A 17 62.73 38.35 15.54
CA ILE A 17 62.85 39.75 15.04
C ILE A 17 63.09 39.84 13.51
N LYS A 18 62.22 40.61 12.85
CA LYS A 18 62.32 41.48 11.65
C LYS A 18 63.50 41.35 10.65
N ASN A 19 63.11 41.32 9.36
CA ASN A 19 63.61 42.10 8.19
C ASN A 19 65.11 42.10 7.79
N MET A 20 65.40 41.97 6.47
CA MET A 20 65.78 43.12 5.58
C MET A 20 66.68 42.79 4.35
N ARG A 21 66.05 42.57 3.17
CA ARG A 21 66.26 43.31 1.88
C ARG A 21 67.65 43.32 1.17
N LYS A 22 67.63 43.15 -0.18
CA LYS A 22 68.73 43.29 -1.20
C LYS A 22 69.68 42.06 -1.28
N PHE A 23 70.41 41.75 -2.38
CA PHE A 23 70.58 42.29 -3.76
C PHE A 23 71.00 41.09 -4.68
N LEU A 24 70.60 40.96 -5.97
CA LEU A 24 71.26 41.51 -7.20
C LEU A 24 72.71 40.97 -7.34
N TRP A 25 73.17 40.20 -8.34
CA TRP A 25 72.85 39.90 -9.77
C TRP A 25 73.16 38.38 -10.07
N LEU A 26 73.40 37.79 -11.27
CA LEU A 26 72.79 37.77 -12.64
C LEU A 26 73.74 36.96 -13.56
N VAL A 27 73.25 36.02 -14.41
CA VAL A 27 73.81 35.60 -15.74
C VAL A 27 73.06 34.38 -16.33
N CYS A 28 72.88 34.42 -17.66
CA CYS A 28 72.28 33.51 -18.64
C CYS A 28 72.27 31.98 -18.38
N GLY A 29 71.14 31.34 -18.71
CA GLY A 29 70.98 29.89 -18.86
C GLY A 29 69.69 29.53 -19.60
N PHE A 30 69.68 29.64 -20.94
CA PHE A 30 68.48 29.52 -21.77
C PHE A 30 68.14 28.05 -22.06
N ILE A 31 67.25 27.43 -21.26
CA ILE A 31 66.70 26.10 -21.53
C ILE A 31 65.18 26.18 -21.60
N LEU A 32 64.62 25.61 -22.67
CA LEU A 32 63.19 25.52 -22.90
C LEU A 32 62.54 24.55 -21.89
N PHE A 33 61.68 25.07 -21.03
CA PHE A 33 60.63 24.29 -20.40
C PHE A 33 59.27 24.95 -20.69
N SER A 34 58.46 24.26 -21.50
CA SER A 34 57.13 24.72 -21.88
C SER A 34 56.27 24.89 -20.64
N SER A 35 55.81 26.10 -20.36
CA SER A 35 54.89 26.38 -19.27
C SER A 35 53.55 25.68 -19.55
N VAL A 36 53.33 24.53 -18.92
CA VAL A 36 51.99 23.94 -18.79
C VAL A 36 51.19 24.91 -17.93
N ASN A 37 50.46 25.80 -18.58
CA ASN A 37 49.43 26.60 -17.93
C ASN A 37 48.37 25.62 -17.43
N SER A 38 48.50 25.23 -16.16
CA SER A 38 47.44 24.54 -15.45
C SER A 38 46.30 25.55 -15.24
N VAL A 39 45.49 25.70 -16.29
CA VAL A 39 44.18 26.33 -16.19
C VAL A 39 43.43 25.47 -15.19
N GLY A 40 43.32 25.97 -13.96
CA GLY A 40 42.47 25.37 -12.96
C GLY A 40 41.06 25.39 -13.54
N ALA A 41 40.58 24.23 -13.97
CA ALA A 41 39.18 24.03 -14.28
C ALA A 41 38.44 24.29 -12.98
N GLN A 42 37.90 25.51 -12.85
CA GLN A 42 36.96 25.82 -11.81
C GLN A 42 35.75 24.93 -12.11
N GLU A 43 35.62 23.83 -11.35
CA GLU A 43 34.38 23.08 -11.30
C GLU A 43 33.32 24.02 -10.76
N ASP A 44 32.65 24.73 -11.67
CA ASP A 44 31.31 25.24 -11.43
C ASP A 44 30.47 24.01 -11.13
N LYS A 45 30.35 23.74 -9.82
CA LYS A 45 29.33 22.85 -9.29
C LYS A 45 28.02 23.53 -9.59
N GLU A 46 27.44 23.19 -10.75
CA GLU A 46 26.01 23.23 -10.94
C GLU A 46 25.41 22.56 -9.71
N GLU A 47 24.86 23.38 -8.81
CA GLU A 47 24.08 22.89 -7.69
C GLU A 47 22.83 22.30 -8.33
N VAL A 48 22.89 20.99 -8.59
CA VAL A 48 21.80 20.24 -9.24
C VAL A 48 20.61 20.33 -8.29
N GLU A 49 19.77 21.32 -8.54
CA GLU A 49 18.53 21.60 -7.84
C GLU A 49 17.61 20.40 -8.05
N ARG A 50 17.66 19.46 -7.10
CA ARG A 50 16.86 18.24 -7.12
C ARG A 50 15.44 18.60 -6.74
N VAL A 51 14.71 19.12 -7.72
CA VAL A 51 13.28 19.37 -7.72
C VAL A 51 12.55 18.04 -7.45
N ASN A 52 12.38 17.72 -6.16
CA ASN A 52 11.75 16.52 -5.65
C ASN A 52 10.23 16.62 -5.83
N THR A 53 9.78 16.59 -7.09
CA THR A 53 8.37 16.68 -7.50
C THR A 53 7.59 15.42 -7.14
N HIS A 54 7.24 15.31 -5.86
CA HIS A 54 6.37 14.26 -5.35
C HIS A 54 4.95 14.41 -5.92
N VAL A 55 4.55 13.48 -6.79
CA VAL A 55 3.18 13.38 -7.31
C VAL A 55 2.40 12.34 -6.51
N VAL A 56 1.34 12.79 -5.82
CA VAL A 56 0.46 11.94 -5.03
C VAL A 56 -0.64 11.40 -5.93
N PHE A 57 -0.52 10.12 -6.32
CA PHE A 57 -1.56 9.41 -7.07
C PHE A 57 -2.69 8.92 -6.14
N VAL A 58 -3.93 8.94 -6.65
CA VAL A 58 -5.17 8.66 -5.93
C VAL A 58 -6.09 7.82 -6.81
N ASP A 59 -5.94 6.50 -6.72
CA ASP A 59 -6.68 5.53 -7.54
C ASP A 59 -8.14 5.41 -7.10
N THR A 60 -9.00 6.18 -7.76
CA THR A 60 -10.40 6.41 -7.41
C THR A 60 -11.33 5.52 -8.24
N LEU A 61 -12.16 4.74 -7.55
CA LEU A 61 -13.28 3.99 -8.13
C LEU A 61 -14.58 4.79 -7.92
N VAL A 62 -15.35 4.99 -9.00
CA VAL A 62 -16.68 5.61 -8.94
C VAL A 62 -17.72 4.59 -9.35
N LYS A 63 -18.83 4.49 -8.61
CA LYS A 63 -19.98 3.63 -8.93
C LYS A 63 -21.27 4.44 -8.95
N ASP A 64 -22.23 4.07 -9.80
CA ASP A 64 -23.61 4.55 -9.70
C ASP A 64 -24.26 3.98 -8.42
N GLN A 65 -24.75 4.83 -7.53
CA GLN A 65 -25.21 4.44 -6.19
C GLN A 65 -26.47 3.55 -6.22
N ARG A 66 -27.23 3.56 -7.32
CA ARG A 66 -28.48 2.81 -7.48
C ARG A 66 -28.25 1.39 -8.00
N THR A 67 -27.24 1.20 -8.83
CA THR A 67 -26.95 -0.07 -9.54
C THR A 67 -25.68 -0.77 -9.05
N GLY A 68 -24.75 -0.05 -8.42
CA GLY A 68 -23.43 -0.54 -8.04
C GLY A 68 -22.48 -0.79 -9.22
N VAL A 69 -22.83 -0.33 -10.42
CA VAL A 69 -22.01 -0.44 -11.64
C VAL A 69 -20.97 0.68 -11.67
N SER A 70 -19.74 0.36 -12.05
CA SER A 70 -18.66 1.35 -12.19
C SER A 70 -18.96 2.39 -13.26
N VAL A 71 -18.64 3.65 -12.96
CA VAL A 71 -18.84 4.81 -13.84
C VAL A 71 -17.49 5.15 -14.47
N THR A 72 -17.30 4.86 -15.76
CA THR A 72 -16.00 4.93 -16.47
C THR A 72 -15.93 6.05 -17.53
N ASP A 73 -17.00 6.83 -17.68
CA ASP A 73 -17.15 7.86 -18.72
C ASP A 73 -16.74 9.29 -18.32
N LEU A 74 -16.25 9.50 -17.09
CA LEU A 74 -15.91 10.82 -16.55
C LEU A 74 -14.61 11.40 -17.14
N THR A 75 -14.49 12.73 -17.07
CA THR A 75 -13.29 13.52 -17.36
C THR A 75 -12.71 14.14 -16.09
N GLN A 76 -11.53 14.75 -16.17
CA GLN A 76 -10.87 15.44 -15.06
C GLN A 76 -11.78 16.48 -14.37
N ASP A 77 -12.60 17.21 -15.14
CA ASP A 77 -13.49 18.27 -14.65
C ASP A 77 -14.62 17.75 -13.71
N ASN A 78 -14.88 16.44 -13.73
CA ASN A 78 -15.84 15.84 -12.80
C ASN A 78 -15.28 15.70 -11.37
N PHE A 79 -13.98 15.92 -11.14
CA PHE A 79 -13.31 15.62 -9.87
C PHE A 79 -12.79 16.87 -9.15
N GLU A 80 -12.95 16.88 -7.82
CA GLU A 80 -12.26 17.81 -6.92
C GLU A 80 -11.50 17.00 -5.87
N VAL A 81 -10.18 17.17 -5.81
CA VAL A 81 -9.31 16.53 -4.81
C VAL A 81 -8.98 17.53 -3.70
N PHE A 82 -9.00 17.06 -2.46
CA PHE A 82 -8.60 17.80 -1.28
C PHE A 82 -7.58 16.99 -0.49
N ASP A 83 -6.55 17.66 0.03
CA ASP A 83 -5.54 17.12 0.92
C ASP A 83 -5.54 17.94 2.21
N ASN A 84 -5.76 17.28 3.35
CA ASN A 84 -6.02 17.92 4.66
C ASN A 84 -7.07 19.05 4.59
N GLY A 85 -8.02 18.96 3.66
CA GLY A 85 -9.07 19.96 3.40
C GLY A 85 -8.67 21.11 2.46
N LYS A 86 -7.38 21.28 2.13
CA LYS A 86 -6.89 22.19 1.09
C LYS A 86 -7.20 21.59 -0.28
N ARG A 87 -7.94 22.30 -1.14
CA ARG A 87 -8.18 21.86 -2.52
C ARG A 87 -6.85 21.77 -3.27
N ARG A 88 -6.62 20.68 -3.99
CA ARG A 88 -5.45 20.46 -4.85
C ARG A 88 -5.83 20.64 -6.32
N GLU A 89 -4.89 21.15 -7.10
CA GLU A 89 -4.99 21.12 -8.55
C GLU A 89 -4.62 19.73 -9.07
N ILE A 90 -5.37 19.23 -10.04
CA ILE A 90 -5.13 17.91 -10.65
C ILE A 90 -4.09 18.08 -11.75
N SER A 91 -2.82 17.80 -11.43
CA SER A 91 -1.71 17.84 -12.38
C SER A 91 -1.60 16.56 -13.24
N TYR A 92 -2.35 15.51 -12.90
CA TYR A 92 -2.41 14.28 -13.67
C TYR A 92 -3.78 13.61 -13.62
N PHE A 93 -4.24 13.09 -14.77
CA PHE A 93 -5.47 12.31 -14.87
C PHE A 93 -5.30 11.17 -15.89
N SER A 94 -5.90 10.02 -15.58
CA SER A 94 -6.05 8.88 -16.50
C SER A 94 -7.18 7.95 -16.04
N LYS A 95 -7.68 7.13 -16.96
CA LYS A 95 -8.71 6.10 -16.70
C LYS A 95 -8.33 4.76 -17.35
N GLU A 96 -9.16 3.74 -17.12
CA GLU A 96 -9.00 2.45 -17.77
C GLU A 96 -9.02 2.60 -19.32
N GLY A 97 -8.01 2.04 -19.97
CA GLY A 97 -7.75 2.20 -21.40
C GLY A 97 -6.49 3.00 -21.72
N ASP A 98 -6.08 3.94 -20.85
CA ASP A 98 -4.98 4.90 -21.10
C ASP A 98 -3.55 4.30 -20.94
N GLY A 99 -3.39 3.00 -21.25
CA GLY A 99 -2.10 2.32 -21.38
C GLY A 99 -1.30 2.03 -20.10
N ARG A 100 -1.70 2.56 -18.93
CA ARG A 100 -0.89 2.53 -17.69
C ARG A 100 -1.31 1.49 -16.63
N ARG A 101 -2.01 0.41 -17.00
CA ARG A 101 -2.33 -0.68 -16.06
C ARG A 101 -1.07 -1.37 -15.54
N ARG A 102 -0.76 -1.19 -14.25
CA ARG A 102 0.21 -2.02 -13.52
C ARG A 102 -0.31 -3.45 -13.43
N ALA A 103 0.57 -4.44 -13.41
CA ALA A 103 0.16 -5.82 -13.13
C ALA A 103 -0.39 -5.92 -11.70
N LEU A 104 -1.46 -6.68 -11.50
CA LEU A 104 -1.97 -6.96 -10.15
C LEU A 104 -1.08 -8.01 -9.48
N ALA A 105 -0.73 -7.78 -8.22
CA ALA A 105 -0.25 -8.82 -7.31
C ALA A 105 -1.35 -9.06 -6.26
N LEU A 106 -2.23 -10.00 -6.57
CA LEU A 106 -3.42 -10.33 -5.77
C LEU A 106 -3.10 -11.43 -4.75
N PHE A 107 -3.18 -11.13 -3.46
CA PHE A 107 -3.15 -12.13 -2.42
C PHE A 107 -4.55 -12.44 -1.89
N ILE A 108 -4.99 -13.69 -2.03
CA ILE A 108 -6.30 -14.16 -1.54
C ILE A 108 -6.12 -14.81 -0.18
N MET A 109 -6.88 -14.31 0.79
CA MET A 109 -6.72 -14.65 2.19
C MET A 109 -8.01 -15.24 2.74
N LEU A 110 -8.08 -16.57 2.86
CA LEU A 110 -9.22 -17.21 3.53
C LEU A 110 -9.04 -17.15 5.04
N ALA A 111 -9.92 -16.41 5.72
CA ALA A 111 -9.96 -16.24 7.16
C ALA A 111 -11.35 -16.62 7.72
N PRO A 112 -11.69 -17.93 7.75
CA PRO A 112 -12.90 -18.42 8.42
C PRO A 112 -12.79 -18.28 9.95
N LEU A 113 -13.84 -17.82 10.62
CA LEU A 113 -13.90 -17.81 12.09
C LEU A 113 -13.93 -19.24 12.70
N ASP A 114 -14.55 -20.20 12.00
CA ASP A 114 -14.75 -21.55 12.49
C ASP A 114 -14.72 -22.65 11.40
N ASP A 115 -14.81 -23.90 11.88
CA ASP A 115 -14.80 -25.13 11.07
C ASP A 115 -16.01 -25.24 10.11
N GLY A 116 -17.12 -24.55 10.39
CA GLY A 116 -18.31 -24.45 9.52
C GLY A 116 -18.13 -23.42 8.40
N ALA A 117 -17.57 -22.24 8.72
CA ALA A 117 -17.12 -21.24 7.76
C ALA A 117 -16.06 -21.83 6.82
N ARG A 118 -15.07 -22.54 7.36
CA ARG A 118 -14.06 -23.27 6.57
C ARG A 118 -14.71 -24.29 5.64
N LYS A 119 -15.61 -25.14 6.14
CA LYS A 119 -16.38 -26.10 5.30
C LYS A 119 -17.23 -25.43 4.22
N ASN A 120 -17.65 -24.17 4.40
CA ASN A 120 -18.36 -23.42 3.36
C ASN A 120 -17.43 -22.97 2.23
N PHE A 121 -16.19 -22.54 2.53
CA PHE A 121 -15.18 -22.26 1.49
C PHE A 121 -14.67 -23.52 0.79
N GLN A 122 -14.66 -24.66 1.48
CA GLN A 122 -14.23 -25.97 0.95
C GLN A 122 -15.26 -26.64 0.01
N ARG A 123 -16.41 -26.02 -0.23
CA ARG A 123 -17.47 -26.57 -1.09
C ARG A 123 -17.05 -26.61 -2.57
N PRO A 124 -17.28 -27.70 -3.32
CA PRO A 124 -16.94 -27.78 -4.74
C PRO A 124 -17.56 -26.64 -5.55
N GLU A 125 -18.82 -26.30 -5.31
CA GLU A 125 -19.52 -25.20 -5.99
C GLU A 125 -18.91 -23.82 -5.70
N VAL A 126 -18.31 -23.62 -4.52
CA VAL A 126 -17.58 -22.40 -4.16
C VAL A 126 -16.20 -22.39 -4.81
N VAL A 127 -15.45 -23.48 -4.68
CA VAL A 127 -14.09 -23.62 -5.25
C VAL A 127 -14.09 -23.43 -6.77
N ILE A 128 -15.05 -24.02 -7.48
CA ILE A 128 -15.21 -23.84 -8.94
C ILE A 128 -15.56 -22.37 -9.28
N SER A 129 -16.43 -21.74 -8.48
CA SER A 129 -16.83 -20.34 -8.68
C SER A 129 -15.67 -19.36 -8.46
N LEU A 130 -14.85 -19.57 -7.41
CA LEU A 130 -13.65 -18.78 -7.15
C LEU A 130 -12.57 -19.01 -8.22
N ALA A 131 -12.36 -20.27 -8.63
CA ALA A 131 -11.44 -20.61 -9.72
C ALA A 131 -11.81 -19.92 -11.04
N SER A 132 -13.09 -19.92 -11.40
CA SER A 132 -13.60 -19.28 -12.62
C SER A 132 -13.41 -17.75 -12.61
N ALA A 133 -13.61 -17.10 -11.45
CA ALA A 133 -13.35 -15.67 -11.29
C ALA A 133 -11.86 -15.33 -11.53
N LEU A 134 -10.94 -16.17 -11.07
CA LEU A 134 -9.49 -15.95 -11.17
C LEU A 134 -8.90 -16.32 -12.55
N GLN A 135 -9.56 -17.19 -13.31
CA GLN A 135 -9.22 -17.46 -14.71
C GLN A 135 -9.44 -16.24 -15.61
N LYS A 136 -10.27 -15.27 -15.19
CA LYS A 136 -10.54 -14.02 -15.93
C LYS A 136 -9.47 -12.93 -15.72
N LEU A 137 -8.53 -13.12 -14.79
CA LEU A 137 -7.41 -12.20 -14.57
C LEU A 137 -6.39 -12.27 -15.73
N PRO A 138 -6.01 -11.13 -16.34
CA PRO A 138 -4.99 -11.07 -17.39
C PRO A 138 -3.70 -11.85 -17.10
N PRO A 139 -3.02 -12.43 -18.11
CA PRO A 139 -1.90 -13.36 -17.89
C PRO A 139 -0.71 -12.79 -17.12
N GLN A 140 -0.51 -11.47 -17.11
CA GLN A 140 0.56 -10.79 -16.38
C GLN A 140 0.28 -10.67 -14.87
N ASP A 141 -0.98 -10.76 -14.45
CA ASP A 141 -1.38 -10.60 -13.05
C ASP A 141 -1.04 -11.87 -12.24
N GLU A 142 -0.50 -11.69 -11.05
CA GLU A 142 -0.12 -12.77 -10.13
C GLU A 142 -1.20 -13.00 -9.07
N VAL A 143 -1.44 -14.27 -8.72
CA VAL A 143 -2.34 -14.66 -7.62
C VAL A 143 -1.60 -15.53 -6.62
N GLY A 144 -1.59 -15.11 -5.35
CA GLY A 144 -1.20 -15.90 -4.18
C GLY A 144 -2.44 -16.33 -3.39
N LEU A 145 -2.34 -17.41 -2.64
CA LEU A 145 -3.46 -17.97 -1.87
C LEU A 145 -2.99 -18.47 -0.51
N MET A 146 -3.67 -18.09 0.57
CA MET A 146 -3.44 -18.65 1.91
C MET A 146 -4.74 -18.89 2.68
N VAL A 147 -4.63 -19.72 3.72
CA VAL A 147 -5.64 -19.88 4.78
C VAL A 147 -5.02 -19.44 6.10
N LEU A 148 -5.77 -18.70 6.91
CA LEU A 148 -5.49 -18.46 8.33
C LEU A 148 -6.48 -19.26 9.16
N GLY A 149 -6.00 -19.85 10.25
CA GLY A 149 -6.84 -20.39 11.30
C GLY A 149 -7.17 -19.31 12.33
N ARG A 150 -8.08 -19.63 13.26
CA ARG A 150 -8.53 -18.69 14.29
C ARG A 150 -7.45 -18.35 15.32
N ALA A 151 -6.45 -19.21 15.51
CA ALA A 151 -5.30 -18.88 16.34
C ALA A 151 -4.24 -18.05 15.57
N GLY A 152 -4.53 -17.66 14.32
CA GLY A 152 -3.62 -16.94 13.43
C GLY A 152 -2.37 -17.75 13.06
N ASP A 153 -2.38 -19.04 13.37
CA ASP A 153 -1.77 -20.07 12.55
C ASP A 153 -2.11 -19.83 11.06
N ALA A 154 -1.13 -20.02 10.19
CA ALA A 154 -1.25 -19.64 8.78
C ALA A 154 -0.66 -20.69 7.85
N LYS A 155 -1.20 -20.77 6.62
CA LYS A 155 -0.66 -21.60 5.55
C LYS A 155 -0.86 -20.99 4.17
N ILE A 156 0.25 -20.69 3.50
CA ILE A 156 0.25 -20.41 2.07
C ILE A 156 -0.04 -21.73 1.32
N LEU A 157 -1.03 -21.70 0.42
CA LEU A 157 -1.43 -22.79 -0.46
C LEU A 157 -0.82 -22.66 -1.86
N THR A 158 -0.58 -21.44 -2.33
CA THR A 158 0.39 -21.12 -3.39
C THR A 158 0.96 -19.73 -3.16
N GLU A 159 2.26 -19.59 -3.41
CA GLU A 159 2.90 -18.29 -3.60
C GLU A 159 2.30 -17.56 -4.81
N LEU A 160 2.56 -16.25 -4.88
CA LEU A 160 2.18 -15.40 -6.02
C LEU A 160 2.66 -16.01 -7.34
N THR A 161 1.71 -16.29 -8.24
CA THR A 161 2.03 -16.87 -9.54
C THR A 161 1.08 -16.44 -10.65
N ARG A 162 1.61 -16.35 -11.88
CA ARG A 162 0.84 -16.20 -13.12
C ARG A 162 0.20 -17.53 -13.56
N ASP A 163 0.69 -18.66 -13.03
CA ASP A 163 0.22 -20.00 -13.34
C ASP A 163 -1.17 -20.26 -12.75
N ARG A 164 -2.23 -20.01 -13.53
CA ARG A 164 -3.61 -20.25 -13.12
C ARG A 164 -3.89 -21.72 -12.82
N ALA A 165 -3.17 -22.68 -13.40
CA ALA A 165 -3.36 -24.10 -13.09
C ALA A 165 -2.88 -24.44 -11.66
N LYS A 166 -1.76 -23.84 -11.20
CA LYS A 166 -1.33 -23.90 -9.79
C LYS A 166 -2.36 -23.27 -8.85
N VAL A 167 -2.91 -22.11 -9.19
CA VAL A 167 -3.95 -21.42 -8.38
C VAL A 167 -5.21 -22.29 -8.26
N VAL A 168 -5.70 -22.87 -9.35
CA VAL A 168 -6.85 -23.81 -9.35
C VAL A 168 -6.54 -25.08 -8.58
N THR A 169 -5.31 -25.60 -8.66
CA THR A 169 -4.85 -26.75 -7.87
C THR A 169 -4.81 -26.43 -6.38
N ALA A 170 -4.35 -25.25 -5.99
CA ALA A 170 -4.34 -24.78 -4.60
C ALA A 170 -5.77 -24.62 -4.04
N LEU A 171 -6.69 -24.03 -4.81
CA LEU A 171 -8.12 -23.97 -4.47
C LEU A 171 -8.78 -25.36 -4.43
N THR A 172 -8.34 -26.32 -5.24
CA THR A 172 -8.85 -27.70 -5.17
C THR A 172 -8.32 -28.43 -3.93
N ASN A 173 -7.05 -28.20 -3.56
CA ASN A 173 -6.44 -28.74 -2.35
C ASN A 173 -7.08 -28.17 -1.07
N LEU A 174 -7.63 -26.95 -1.10
CA LEU A 174 -8.44 -26.40 -0.01
C LEU A 174 -9.56 -27.36 0.41
N GLN A 175 -10.23 -28.05 -0.52
CA GLN A 175 -11.32 -29.00 -0.21
C GLN A 175 -10.88 -30.14 0.72
N LYS A 176 -9.58 -30.49 0.71
CA LYS A 176 -8.97 -31.57 1.50
C LYS A 176 -8.21 -31.03 2.74
N PHE A 177 -8.33 -29.73 3.02
CA PHE A 177 -7.58 -29.04 4.06
C PHE A 177 -8.14 -29.24 5.48
N SER A 178 -7.26 -29.19 6.49
CA SER A 178 -7.58 -29.29 7.90
C SER A 178 -6.54 -28.52 8.72
N GLU A 179 -6.97 -27.76 9.73
CA GLU A 179 -6.12 -26.92 10.59
C GLU A 179 -5.05 -27.72 11.35
N ARG A 180 -5.23 -29.04 11.53
CA ARG A 180 -4.20 -29.96 12.07
C ARG A 180 -2.93 -30.10 11.21
N LYS A 181 -2.74 -29.24 10.20
CA LYS A 181 -1.57 -29.11 9.31
C LYS A 181 -1.09 -27.66 9.14
N MET A 182 -1.38 -26.81 10.12
CA MET A 182 -0.95 -25.41 10.22
C MET A 182 0.14 -25.26 11.29
N SER A 183 0.94 -24.19 11.19
CA SER A 183 2.06 -23.93 12.11
C SER A 183 1.58 -23.34 13.44
N GLU A 184 2.52 -23.04 14.35
CA GLU A 184 2.23 -22.36 15.61
C GLU A 184 1.49 -21.02 15.45
N SER A 185 0.78 -20.63 16.52
CA SER A 185 -0.07 -19.44 16.61
C SER A 185 0.72 -18.14 16.37
N ILE A 186 0.46 -17.46 15.26
CA ILE A 186 0.87 -16.06 15.04
C ILE A 186 -0.36 -15.16 15.30
N ASN A 187 -0.17 -13.90 15.66
CA ASN A 187 -1.30 -12.94 15.71
C ASN A 187 -1.88 -12.77 14.28
N ALA A 188 -3.14 -13.16 14.02
CA ALA A 188 -3.73 -13.16 12.67
C ALA A 188 -3.69 -11.78 11.97
N PRO A 189 -4.03 -10.65 12.63
CA PRO A 189 -3.70 -9.30 12.20
C PRO A 189 -2.26 -9.07 11.73
N LYS A 190 -1.27 -9.68 12.40
CA LYS A 190 0.14 -9.59 11.99
C LYS A 190 0.41 -10.42 10.74
N VAL A 191 -0.16 -11.62 10.60
CA VAL A 191 -0.04 -12.43 9.36
C VAL A 191 -0.59 -11.65 8.15
N LEU A 192 -1.72 -10.98 8.31
CA LEU A 192 -2.27 -10.08 7.29
C LEU A 192 -1.28 -8.95 6.94
N GLN A 193 -0.75 -8.27 7.95
CA GLN A 193 0.22 -7.17 7.76
C GLN A 193 1.50 -7.68 7.06
N ASP A 194 2.14 -8.72 7.59
CA ASP A 194 3.37 -9.33 7.08
C ASP A 194 3.23 -9.78 5.62
N THR A 195 2.12 -10.46 5.28
CA THR A 195 1.86 -10.94 3.92
C THR A 195 1.72 -9.79 2.94
N ALA A 196 1.00 -8.73 3.33
CA ALA A 196 0.78 -7.55 2.50
C ALA A 196 2.07 -6.73 2.30
N LEU A 197 2.80 -6.45 3.39
CA LEU A 197 4.06 -5.70 3.35
C LEU A 197 5.15 -6.46 2.58
N SER A 198 5.26 -7.78 2.79
CA SER A 198 6.18 -8.64 2.04
C SER A 198 5.83 -8.67 0.55
N THR A 199 4.54 -8.73 0.20
CA THR A 199 4.10 -8.65 -1.21
C THR A 199 4.47 -7.31 -1.84
N ALA A 200 4.25 -6.19 -1.15
CA ALA A 200 4.65 -4.85 -1.61
C ALA A 200 6.17 -4.75 -1.84
N SER A 201 6.96 -5.18 -0.86
CA SER A 201 8.42 -5.20 -0.96
C SER A 201 8.94 -6.09 -2.10
N GLN A 202 8.32 -7.24 -2.33
CA GLN A 202 8.68 -8.18 -3.41
C GLN A 202 8.12 -7.82 -4.80
N ARG A 203 7.19 -6.85 -4.91
CA ARG A 203 6.52 -6.46 -6.15
C ARG A 203 6.34 -4.93 -6.28
N PRO A 204 7.42 -4.13 -6.18
CA PRO A 204 7.33 -2.66 -6.13
C PRO A 204 6.71 -2.01 -7.39
N ASN A 205 6.75 -2.72 -8.53
CA ASN A 205 6.17 -2.26 -9.80
C ASN A 205 4.74 -2.75 -10.07
N SER A 206 4.16 -3.56 -9.16
CA SER A 206 2.79 -4.08 -9.26
C SER A 206 1.82 -3.25 -8.42
N GLN A 207 0.54 -3.31 -8.77
CA GLN A 207 -0.53 -2.88 -7.86
C GLN A 207 -0.81 -4.04 -6.89
N VAL A 208 -0.36 -3.89 -5.64
CA VAL A 208 -0.54 -4.93 -4.62
C VAL A 208 -1.92 -4.83 -3.98
N THR A 209 -2.62 -5.96 -3.92
CA THR A 209 -3.96 -6.03 -3.35
C THR A 209 -4.17 -7.30 -2.54
N VAL A 210 -4.88 -7.17 -1.43
CA VAL A 210 -5.36 -8.32 -0.63
C VAL A 210 -6.87 -8.41 -0.78
N VAL A 211 -7.38 -9.62 -0.99
CA VAL A 211 -8.82 -9.91 -0.91
C VAL A 211 -9.05 -10.96 0.19
N MET A 212 -9.61 -10.52 1.31
CA MET A 212 -9.96 -11.39 2.43
C MET A 212 -11.32 -12.05 2.19
N LEU A 213 -11.37 -13.38 2.24
CA LEU A 213 -12.59 -14.17 2.26
C LEU A 213 -12.86 -14.61 3.70
N THR A 214 -13.88 -14.04 4.33
CA THR A 214 -14.26 -14.32 5.73
C THR A 214 -15.77 -14.51 5.85
N ASP A 215 -16.24 -15.08 6.95
CA ASP A 215 -17.66 -15.33 7.21
C ASP A 215 -18.36 -14.12 7.81
N SER A 216 -17.81 -13.56 8.90
CA SER A 216 -18.26 -12.26 9.43
C SER A 216 -17.31 -11.54 10.40
N VAL A 217 -16.29 -12.21 10.93
CA VAL A 217 -15.47 -11.69 12.05
C VAL A 217 -13.98 -11.80 11.73
N PHE A 218 -13.26 -10.69 11.86
CA PHE A 218 -11.80 -10.69 11.92
C PHE A 218 -11.37 -9.82 13.11
N LEU A 219 -10.95 -10.47 14.20
CA LEU A 219 -10.75 -9.82 15.49
C LEU A 219 -9.52 -8.92 15.47
N MET A 220 -9.73 -7.64 15.80
CA MET A 220 -8.69 -6.64 16.05
C MET A 220 -9.14 -5.74 17.21
N ASN A 221 -8.22 -5.28 18.06
CA ASN A 221 -8.50 -4.07 18.85
C ASN A 221 -8.31 -2.82 17.97
N HIS A 222 -8.80 -1.65 18.40
CA HIS A 222 -8.71 -0.43 17.58
C HIS A 222 -7.27 -0.06 17.22
N MET A 223 -6.33 -0.15 18.17
CA MET A 223 -4.91 0.16 17.91
C MET A 223 -4.33 -0.74 16.82
N GLN A 224 -4.52 -2.05 16.90
CA GLN A 224 -4.08 -3.02 15.88
C GLN A 224 -4.72 -2.77 14.52
N ARG A 225 -6.03 -2.49 14.49
CA ARG A 225 -6.78 -2.20 13.26
C ARG A 225 -6.26 -0.94 12.56
N ASP A 226 -5.94 0.09 13.35
CA ASP A 226 -5.50 1.38 12.85
C ASP A 226 -4.01 1.37 12.48
N GLU A 227 -3.19 0.60 13.18
CA GLU A 227 -1.81 0.27 12.81
C GLU A 227 -1.73 -0.52 11.49
N VAL A 228 -2.54 -1.58 11.33
CA VAL A 228 -2.63 -2.35 10.08
C VAL A 228 -3.10 -1.45 8.93
N ALA A 229 -4.12 -0.61 9.14
CA ALA A 229 -4.55 0.37 8.13
C ALA A 229 -3.41 1.32 7.73
N ALA A 230 -2.68 1.88 8.69
CA ALA A 230 -1.57 2.79 8.44
C ALA A 230 -0.41 2.12 7.69
N ASN A 231 -0.07 0.87 8.03
CA ASN A 231 1.01 0.14 7.39
C ASN A 231 0.65 -0.33 5.97
N LEU A 232 -0.61 -0.74 5.73
CA LEU A 232 -1.12 -1.00 4.37
C LEU A 232 -1.11 0.27 3.50
N LEU A 233 -1.48 1.43 4.06
CA LEU A 233 -1.42 2.71 3.35
C LEU A 233 0.01 3.11 2.98
N ARG A 234 0.98 2.99 3.90
CA ARG A 234 2.40 3.27 3.64
C ARG A 234 2.99 2.38 2.55
N ALA A 235 2.59 1.11 2.50
CA ALA A 235 3.00 0.16 1.47
C ALA A 235 2.17 0.23 0.17
N ASN A 236 1.23 1.18 0.07
CA ASN A 236 0.32 1.35 -1.07
C ASN A 236 -0.45 0.06 -1.44
N VAL A 237 -0.89 -0.70 -0.42
CA VAL A 237 -1.66 -1.95 -0.59
C VAL A 237 -3.17 -1.67 -0.49
N THR A 238 -3.93 -2.07 -1.50
CA THR A 238 -5.40 -2.02 -1.47
C THR A 238 -5.98 -3.28 -0.84
N PHE A 239 -6.62 -3.17 0.32
CA PHE A 239 -7.33 -4.27 0.98
C PHE A 239 -8.80 -4.31 0.55
N ASN A 240 -9.34 -5.49 0.28
CA ASN A 240 -10.74 -5.72 -0.07
C ASN A 240 -11.30 -6.89 0.74
N ALA A 241 -12.62 -6.93 0.95
CA ALA A 241 -13.25 -7.99 1.74
C ALA A 241 -14.46 -8.63 1.06
N LEU A 242 -14.56 -9.96 1.14
CA LEU A 242 -15.68 -10.76 0.69
C LEU A 242 -16.23 -11.51 1.92
N ILE A 243 -17.34 -11.01 2.45
CA ILE A 243 -17.89 -11.36 3.76
C ILE A 243 -19.14 -12.22 3.54
N THR A 244 -19.11 -13.47 4.02
CA THR A 244 -19.87 -14.57 3.39
C THR A 244 -21.09 -15.14 4.13
N GLY A 245 -21.32 -14.78 5.40
CA GLY A 245 -22.57 -15.07 6.09
C GLY A 245 -22.51 -16.00 7.29
N THR A 246 -22.04 -15.48 8.44
CA THR A 246 -22.43 -15.96 9.80
C THR A 246 -23.10 -14.85 10.63
N ASP A 247 -23.13 -13.63 10.09
CA ASP A 247 -23.53 -12.38 10.72
C ASP A 247 -25.03 -12.24 11.05
N PHE A 248 -25.90 -13.23 10.82
CA PHE A 248 -27.30 -13.14 11.29
C PHE A 248 -27.37 -13.07 12.82
N MET A 249 -26.71 -14.01 13.51
CA MET A 249 -26.66 -14.02 14.97
C MET A 249 -25.93 -12.79 15.50
N PHE A 250 -24.78 -12.44 14.92
CA PHE A 250 -24.01 -11.29 15.37
C PHE A 250 -24.74 -9.96 15.14
N LYS A 251 -25.41 -9.74 14.00
CA LYS A 251 -26.20 -8.52 13.75
C LYS A 251 -27.37 -8.34 14.71
N LEU A 252 -27.99 -9.43 15.15
CA LEU A 252 -29.07 -9.40 16.14
C LEU A 252 -28.58 -8.84 17.48
N PHE A 253 -27.33 -9.13 17.86
CA PHE A 253 -26.71 -8.62 19.09
C PHE A 253 -25.84 -7.37 18.91
N THR A 254 -25.43 -7.00 17.68
CA THR A 254 -24.61 -5.79 17.41
C THR A 254 -25.14 -4.52 18.09
N PRO A 255 -26.43 -4.14 18.05
CA PRO A 255 -26.88 -2.91 18.72
C PRO A 255 -26.74 -2.96 20.26
N ILE A 256 -26.64 -4.14 20.86
CA ILE A 256 -26.45 -4.35 22.30
C ILE A 256 -24.95 -4.42 22.64
N LEU A 257 -24.14 -5.05 21.78
CA LEU A 257 -22.70 -5.24 21.99
C LEU A 257 -21.86 -4.03 21.59
N LYS A 258 -22.28 -3.23 20.60
CA LYS A 258 -21.49 -2.12 20.04
C LYS A 258 -21.10 -1.01 21.04
N PRO A 259 -21.93 -0.63 22.03
CA PRO A 259 -21.49 0.26 23.12
C PRO A 259 -20.32 -0.36 23.90
N VAL A 260 -20.43 -1.64 24.25
CA VAL A 260 -19.42 -2.40 24.99
C VAL A 260 -18.14 -2.60 24.16
N GLU A 261 -18.25 -2.79 22.83
CA GLU A 261 -17.10 -2.82 21.92
C GLU A 261 -16.30 -1.51 21.95
N ASN A 262 -16.98 -0.36 21.91
CA ASN A 262 -16.34 0.95 22.00
C ASN A 262 -15.65 1.14 23.37
N ASP A 263 -16.35 0.85 24.47
CA ASP A 263 -15.84 1.03 25.84
C ASP A 263 -14.65 0.10 26.15
N LEU A 264 -14.59 -1.07 25.50
CA LEU A 264 -13.46 -2.01 25.57
C LEU A 264 -12.39 -1.78 24.49
N GLY A 265 -12.57 -0.81 23.58
CA GLY A 265 -11.61 -0.48 22.51
C GLY A 265 -11.40 -1.58 21.46
N VAL A 266 -12.41 -2.42 21.23
CA VAL A 266 -12.34 -3.60 20.34
C VAL A 266 -13.20 -3.44 19.09
N SER A 267 -12.80 -4.08 17.99
CA SER A 267 -13.52 -4.05 16.72
C SER A 267 -13.78 -5.47 16.24
N TRP A 268 -14.95 -6.01 16.56
CA TRP A 268 -15.25 -7.42 16.28
C TRP A 268 -15.81 -7.62 14.87
N TYR A 269 -16.70 -6.73 14.41
CA TYR A 269 -17.49 -6.94 13.19
C TYR A 269 -17.10 -6.08 11.99
N ASP A 270 -16.48 -4.91 12.19
CA ASP A 270 -16.21 -3.93 11.12
C ASP A 270 -14.74 -3.83 10.66
N SER A 271 -13.82 -4.63 11.21
CA SER A 271 -12.39 -4.57 10.86
C SER A 271 -12.08 -4.75 9.36
N PRO A 272 -12.61 -5.75 8.62
CA PRO A 272 -12.36 -5.88 7.18
C PRO A 272 -12.93 -4.69 6.37
N GLN A 273 -14.15 -4.24 6.71
CA GLN A 273 -14.81 -3.09 6.08
C GLN A 273 -14.01 -1.80 6.31
N TYR A 274 -13.46 -1.65 7.51
CA TYR A 274 -12.61 -0.53 7.89
C TYR A 274 -11.30 -0.53 7.11
N LEU A 275 -10.57 -1.64 7.06
CA LEU A 275 -9.34 -1.75 6.27
C LEU A 275 -9.58 -1.47 4.78
N ALA A 276 -10.70 -1.96 4.23
CA ALA A 276 -11.08 -1.66 2.85
C ALA A 276 -11.31 -0.16 2.64
N LYS A 277 -12.13 0.48 3.50
CA LYS A 277 -12.38 1.92 3.43
C LYS A 277 -11.12 2.76 3.63
N GLN A 278 -10.22 2.39 4.54
CA GLN A 278 -8.97 3.13 4.76
C GLN A 278 -8.06 3.07 3.52
N THR A 279 -7.84 1.86 2.98
CA THR A 279 -6.94 1.61 1.84
C THR A 279 -7.56 1.89 0.46
N GLY A 280 -8.83 2.31 0.40
CA GLY A 280 -9.53 2.62 -0.85
C GLY A 280 -9.96 1.39 -1.64
N GLY A 281 -10.04 0.22 -1.00
CA GLY A 281 -10.65 -0.97 -1.58
C GLY A 281 -12.15 -1.05 -1.33
N ASP A 282 -12.75 -2.14 -1.82
CA ASP A 282 -14.19 -2.39 -1.82
C ASP A 282 -14.53 -3.61 -0.94
N TYR A 283 -15.80 -3.77 -0.55
CA TYR A 283 -16.25 -4.97 0.14
C TYR A 283 -17.61 -5.49 -0.34
N ALA A 284 -17.69 -6.80 -0.54
CA ALA A 284 -18.89 -7.49 -0.99
C ALA A 284 -19.48 -8.35 0.13
N ARG A 285 -20.81 -8.32 0.26
CA ARG A 285 -21.59 -9.17 1.18
C ARG A 285 -22.58 -10.07 0.40
N PRO A 286 -22.09 -11.06 -0.37
CA PRO A 286 -22.95 -12.02 -1.07
C PRO A 286 -23.80 -12.83 -0.09
N ARG A 287 -25.09 -13.05 -0.42
CA ARG A 287 -26.06 -13.70 0.48
C ARG A 287 -26.13 -15.22 0.30
N LYS A 288 -25.60 -15.75 -0.82
CA LYS A 288 -25.65 -17.18 -1.16
C LYS A 288 -24.27 -17.66 -1.61
N LYS A 289 -23.93 -18.92 -1.27
CA LYS A 289 -22.62 -19.53 -1.57
C LYS A 289 -22.26 -19.50 -3.07
N LYS A 290 -23.25 -19.66 -3.94
CA LYS A 290 -23.09 -19.55 -5.41
C LYS A 290 -22.79 -18.14 -5.92
N GLU A 291 -22.89 -17.11 -5.09
CA GLU A 291 -22.60 -15.71 -5.43
C GLU A 291 -21.14 -15.34 -5.09
N TYR A 292 -20.38 -16.21 -4.42
CA TYR A 292 -19.03 -15.89 -3.93
C TYR A 292 -18.03 -15.63 -5.08
N GLY A 293 -17.98 -16.45 -6.12
CA GLY A 293 -17.11 -16.17 -7.28
C GLY A 293 -17.52 -14.91 -8.04
N ALA A 294 -18.82 -14.68 -8.22
CA ALA A 294 -19.32 -13.44 -8.84
C ALA A 294 -19.09 -12.18 -7.97
N ALA A 295 -18.94 -12.34 -6.65
CA ALA A 295 -18.52 -11.27 -5.75
C ALA A 295 -17.00 -11.01 -5.85
N LEU A 296 -16.18 -12.06 -5.88
CA LEU A 296 -14.73 -11.95 -6.10
C LEU A 296 -14.41 -11.32 -7.47
N GLU A 297 -15.09 -11.76 -8.53
CA GLU A 297 -14.97 -11.20 -9.88
C GLU A 297 -15.28 -9.71 -9.94
N ARG A 298 -16.34 -9.25 -9.24
CA ARG A 298 -16.66 -7.82 -9.14
C ARG A 298 -15.59 -7.05 -8.38
N LEU A 299 -15.10 -7.56 -7.25
CA LEU A 299 -14.03 -6.92 -6.48
C LEU A 299 -12.77 -6.80 -7.33
N ILE A 300 -12.38 -7.85 -8.05
CA ILE A 300 -11.23 -7.85 -8.97
C ILE A 300 -11.42 -6.85 -10.12
N GLY A 301 -12.57 -6.84 -10.79
CA GLY A 301 -12.86 -5.86 -11.85
C GLY A 301 -12.85 -4.42 -11.34
N SER A 302 -13.27 -4.19 -10.09
CA SER A 302 -13.26 -2.87 -9.45
C SER A 302 -11.85 -2.28 -9.21
N LEU A 303 -10.80 -3.08 -9.39
CA LEU A 303 -9.40 -2.63 -9.34
C LEU A 303 -8.89 -2.11 -10.70
N THR A 304 -9.53 -2.51 -11.81
CA THR A 304 -9.07 -2.20 -13.18
C THR A 304 -9.77 -0.96 -13.74
N VAL A 305 -11.07 -0.84 -13.47
CA VAL A 305 -11.99 0.24 -13.89
C VAL A 305 -11.79 1.58 -13.15
N ARG A 306 -10.57 1.90 -12.69
CA ARG A 306 -10.27 3.06 -11.83
C ARG A 306 -9.75 4.27 -12.61
N TYR A 307 -10.02 5.45 -12.05
CA TYR A 307 -9.33 6.70 -12.42
C TYR A 307 -8.07 6.83 -11.58
N SER A 308 -6.92 7.07 -12.18
CA SER A 308 -5.71 7.47 -11.45
C SER A 308 -5.56 8.98 -11.55
N ILE A 309 -5.83 9.66 -10.44
CA ILE A 309 -5.82 11.12 -10.31
C ILE A 309 -4.55 11.51 -9.55
N GLY A 310 -3.76 12.44 -10.05
CA GLY A 310 -2.54 12.91 -9.40
C GLY A 310 -2.54 14.42 -9.14
N PHE A 311 -1.95 14.81 -8.03
CA PHE A 311 -1.58 16.21 -7.75
C PHE A 311 -0.11 16.27 -7.33
N THR A 312 0.54 17.38 -7.63
CA THR A 312 1.93 17.63 -7.23
C THR A 312 1.96 18.29 -5.86
N LEU A 313 2.93 17.90 -5.03
CA LEU A 313 3.26 18.61 -3.78
C LEU A 313 4.10 19.85 -4.06
N GLY A 314 3.91 20.89 -3.25
CA GLY A 314 4.79 22.06 -3.22
C GLY A 314 6.14 21.71 -2.60
N GLU A 315 7.18 22.43 -3.00
CA GLU A 315 8.55 22.22 -2.50
C GLU A 315 8.67 22.61 -1.02
N GLU A 316 7.73 23.41 -0.51
CA GLU A 316 7.57 23.77 0.89
C GLU A 316 6.88 22.70 1.76
N GLU A 317 6.28 21.67 1.17
CA GLU A 317 5.56 20.63 1.90
C GLU A 317 6.51 19.58 2.49
N ALA A 318 6.51 19.44 3.82
CA ALA A 318 7.55 18.70 4.53
C ALA A 318 7.35 17.17 4.52
N ASP A 319 8.43 16.44 4.25
CA ASP A 319 8.56 14.98 4.45
C ASP A 319 8.60 14.61 5.96
N ASP A 320 7.47 14.83 6.64
CA ASP A 320 7.31 14.70 8.09
C ASP A 320 6.84 13.30 8.56
N GLY A 321 6.44 12.44 7.62
CA GLY A 321 5.87 11.13 7.87
C GLY A 321 4.49 11.11 8.53
N GLN A 322 3.76 12.23 8.54
CA GLN A 322 2.40 12.34 9.07
C GLN A 322 1.35 11.83 8.07
N MET A 323 0.12 11.65 8.55
CA MET A 323 -1.01 11.21 7.73
C MET A 323 -1.69 12.41 7.09
N HIS A 324 -1.67 12.45 5.75
CA HIS A 324 -2.36 13.44 4.93
C HIS A 324 -3.71 12.88 4.49
N ARG A 325 -4.80 13.50 4.96
CA ARG A 325 -6.17 13.06 4.70
C ARG A 325 -6.61 13.44 3.29
N LEU A 326 -6.98 12.45 2.50
CA LEU A 326 -7.52 12.64 1.15
C LEU A 326 -9.06 12.66 1.17
N GLU A 327 -9.63 13.55 0.37
CA GLU A 327 -11.04 13.55 0.03
C GLU A 327 -11.19 13.82 -1.47
N VAL A 328 -11.98 13.00 -2.16
CA VAL A 328 -12.28 13.16 -3.59
C VAL A 328 -13.79 13.31 -3.75
N LYS A 329 -14.21 14.45 -4.32
CA LYS A 329 -15.61 14.73 -4.66
C LYS A 329 -15.80 14.53 -6.16
N VAL A 330 -16.95 13.98 -6.54
CA VAL A 330 -17.27 13.66 -7.94
C VAL A 330 -18.62 14.24 -8.32
N ARG A 331 -18.65 15.03 -9.41
CA ARG A 331 -19.87 15.62 -9.99
C ARG A 331 -20.20 14.92 -11.30
N ALA A 332 -20.87 13.77 -11.22
CA ALA A 332 -21.27 12.99 -12.39
C ALA A 332 -22.65 13.44 -12.92
N ARG A 333 -22.81 13.52 -14.24
CA ARG A 333 -24.11 13.76 -14.92
C ARG A 333 -24.40 12.68 -15.95
N ASP A 334 -25.66 12.36 -16.19
CA ASP A 334 -26.06 11.40 -17.24
C ASP A 334 -26.17 12.06 -18.62
N SER A 335 -26.56 11.28 -19.64
CA SER A 335 -26.76 11.75 -21.01
C SER A 335 -27.94 12.71 -21.20
N GLN A 336 -28.77 12.92 -20.17
CA GLN A 336 -29.82 13.94 -20.13
C GLN A 336 -29.39 15.17 -19.32
N GLY A 337 -28.15 15.19 -18.80
CA GLY A 337 -27.59 16.27 -17.99
C GLY A 337 -28.02 16.26 -16.52
N GLN A 338 -28.78 15.24 -16.08
CA GLN A 338 -29.23 15.07 -14.70
C GLN A 338 -28.07 14.56 -13.82
N GLU A 339 -28.08 14.89 -12.52
CA GLU A 339 -27.02 14.49 -11.60
C GLU A 339 -27.08 12.99 -11.27
N ARG A 340 -26.01 12.25 -11.56
CA ARG A 340 -25.86 10.85 -11.18
C ARG A 340 -25.40 10.79 -9.72
N LYS A 341 -26.23 10.20 -8.85
CA LYS A 341 -25.81 9.86 -7.48
C LYS A 341 -24.74 8.77 -7.54
N VAL A 342 -23.53 9.09 -7.08
CA VAL A 342 -22.38 8.18 -7.13
C VAL A 342 -21.82 7.85 -5.75
N GLU A 343 -21.34 6.63 -5.60
CA GLU A 343 -20.43 6.22 -4.53
C GLU A 343 -18.99 6.41 -5.01
N VAL A 344 -18.16 7.07 -4.19
CA VAL A 344 -16.74 7.33 -4.48
C VAL A 344 -15.89 6.52 -3.50
N ILE A 345 -15.08 5.62 -4.03
CA ILE A 345 -14.21 4.72 -3.27
C ILE A 345 -12.76 5.08 -3.60
N THR A 346 -12.07 5.63 -2.60
CA THR A 346 -10.66 6.02 -2.66
C THR A 346 -10.05 5.84 -1.27
N ARG A 347 -8.72 5.88 -1.17
CA ARG A 347 -8.03 5.80 0.12
C ARG A 347 -8.31 7.05 0.95
N ASN A 348 -8.57 6.90 2.25
CA ASN A 348 -8.89 8.02 3.15
C ASN A 348 -7.70 8.99 3.36
N GLY A 349 -6.50 8.61 2.91
CA GLY A 349 -5.29 9.40 3.05
C GLY A 349 -4.07 8.69 2.51
N TYR A 350 -2.91 9.33 2.69
CA TYR A 350 -1.58 8.76 2.49
C TYR A 350 -0.69 9.19 3.66
N TYR A 351 0.55 8.69 3.68
CA TYR A 351 1.57 9.22 4.57
C TYR A 351 2.61 9.96 3.73
N MET A 352 3.05 11.12 4.21
CA MET A 352 4.25 11.75 3.64
C MET A 352 5.46 10.82 3.77
N PRO A 353 6.49 10.97 2.91
CA PRO A 353 7.79 10.37 3.16
C PRO A 353 8.36 10.81 4.52
N LYS A 354 9.42 10.13 4.97
CA LYS A 354 10.32 10.65 6.01
C LYS A 354 11.69 10.86 5.39
N LYS A 355 12.32 11.99 5.73
CA LYS A 355 13.77 12.21 5.55
C LYS A 355 14.60 11.34 6.50
#